data_AF-A0A7C4UZ15-F1
#
_entry.id   AF-A0A7C4UZ15-F1
#
_cell.length_a   1.000
_cell.length_b   1.000
_cell.length_c   1.000
_cell.angle_alpha   90.00
_cell.angle_beta   90.00
_cell.angle_gamma   90.00
#
_symmetry.space_group_name_H-M   'P 1'
#
loop_
_entity.id
_entity.type
_entity.pdbx_description
1 polymer ?
#
loop_
_entity_poly.entity_id
_entity_poly.type
_entity_poly.pdbx_seq_one_letter_code
_entity_poly.pdbx_strand_id
1 'polypeptide(L)'
;MANKTALPTHQNYSTAIVTPQQSLESIAPTLTADQARSEVLDLLEHNNGCALPCFWGIIPGETKWSEKREFLRSISSQYSNDSDEINSEFFFADLYFPANDIQGPWDLKLEMGIHKDLIRTISVSDFDVPSYNLREFLLSNGKPDEIWVFTNSQGFVDSPSRIGFLVSLFYSQKQMIAAFGRGRADMLSDWINGCIQYSPSLNIWSLDNPFSFPEAANFFYGNNIIEDGWKKLSEATQGELDVDRFYETFSKQNTEPCFRTPKSLWSSP
;
A
#
# COMPACT_ATOMS: atom_id res chain seq x y z
N MET A 1 52.65 44.18 -56.90
CA MET A 1 51.30 43.66 -57.24
C MET A 1 51.01 42.44 -56.37
N ALA A 2 49.87 42.48 -55.69
CA ALA A 2 49.11 41.41 -55.03
C ALA A 2 49.82 40.47 -54.03
N ASN A 3 49.67 40.79 -52.74
CA ASN A 3 49.82 39.84 -51.62
C ASN A 3 48.43 39.25 -51.31
N LYS A 4 48.21 37.95 -51.56
CA LYS A 4 46.93 37.27 -51.30
C LYS A 4 46.89 36.77 -49.86
N THR A 5 46.01 37.36 -49.08
CA THR A 5 45.68 36.94 -47.71
C THR A 5 44.57 35.88 -47.79
N ALA A 6 44.81 34.68 -47.26
CA ALA A 6 43.79 33.64 -47.14
C ALA A 6 43.05 33.78 -45.81
N LEU A 7 41.71 33.81 -45.84
CA LEU A 7 40.86 33.80 -44.66
C LEU A 7 40.77 32.40 -44.05
N PRO A 8 40.59 32.26 -42.71
CA PRO A 8 40.32 30.98 -42.08
C PRO A 8 38.85 30.60 -42.18
N THR A 9 38.58 29.36 -42.56
CA THR A 9 37.25 28.75 -42.61
C THR A 9 36.86 28.28 -41.20
N HIS A 10 35.82 28.88 -40.61
CA HIS A 10 35.23 28.38 -39.37
C HIS A 10 34.37 27.13 -39.65
N GLN A 11 34.76 25.98 -39.09
CA GLN A 11 33.94 24.78 -39.08
C GLN A 11 32.97 24.81 -37.90
N ASN A 12 31.66 24.83 -38.19
CA ASN A 12 30.62 24.64 -37.19
C ASN A 12 30.54 23.16 -36.81
N TYR A 13 30.96 22.82 -35.59
CA TYR A 13 30.72 21.50 -35.01
C TYR A 13 29.33 21.49 -34.36
N SER A 14 28.37 20.82 -35.01
CA SER A 14 27.07 20.52 -34.42
C SER A 14 27.25 19.44 -33.35
N THR A 15 27.20 19.84 -32.09
CA THR A 15 27.24 18.92 -30.94
C THR A 15 25.88 18.23 -30.84
N ALA A 16 25.80 16.97 -31.25
CA ALA A 16 24.63 16.14 -30.96
C ALA A 16 24.58 15.91 -29.45
N ILE A 17 23.55 16.43 -28.80
CA ILE A 17 23.27 16.16 -27.38
C ILE A 17 22.75 14.73 -27.33
N VAL A 18 23.58 13.81 -26.82
CA VAL A 18 23.18 12.44 -26.53
C VAL A 18 22.33 12.49 -25.27
N THR A 19 21.00 12.40 -25.43
CA THR A 19 20.09 12.20 -24.32
C THR A 19 20.41 10.84 -23.68
N PRO A 20 20.68 10.75 -22.36
CA PRO A 20 20.89 9.47 -21.70
C PRO A 20 19.62 8.63 -21.82
N GLN A 21 19.72 7.51 -22.53
CA GLN A 21 18.65 6.54 -22.58
C GLN A 21 18.63 5.79 -21.24
N GLN A 22 17.59 6.05 -20.45
CA GLN A 22 17.29 5.43 -19.16
C GLN A 22 17.41 3.90 -19.28
N SER A 23 18.44 3.31 -18.68
CA SER A 23 18.54 1.86 -18.54
C SER A 23 17.92 1.47 -17.21
N LEU A 24 16.83 0.72 -17.23
CA LEU A 24 16.46 -0.14 -16.10
C LEU A 24 17.68 -0.99 -15.76
N GLU A 25 18.33 -0.72 -14.63
CA GLU A 25 19.42 -1.57 -14.14
C GLU A 25 18.82 -2.93 -13.78
N SER A 26 18.97 -3.90 -14.68
CA SER A 26 18.71 -5.31 -14.40
C SER A 26 19.83 -5.80 -13.46
N ILE A 27 19.58 -5.70 -12.15
CA ILE A 27 20.40 -6.38 -11.16
C ILE A 27 20.10 -7.86 -11.34
N ALA A 28 21.12 -8.68 -11.60
CA ALA A 28 20.94 -10.12 -11.53
C ALA A 28 20.53 -10.45 -10.08
N PRO A 29 19.35 -11.06 -9.84
CA PRO A 29 18.95 -11.41 -8.49
C PRO A 29 19.98 -12.39 -7.91
N THR A 30 20.39 -12.15 -6.66
CA THR A 30 21.33 -13.04 -5.97
C THR A 30 20.69 -14.39 -5.64
N LEU A 31 19.35 -14.41 -5.53
CA LEU A 31 18.53 -15.60 -5.36
C LEU A 31 17.86 -16.00 -6.67
N THR A 32 17.56 -17.29 -6.83
CA THR A 32 16.62 -17.72 -7.88
C THR A 32 15.20 -17.21 -7.55
N ALA A 33 14.33 -17.16 -8.57
CA ALA A 33 12.94 -16.76 -8.36
C ALA A 33 12.23 -17.61 -7.29
N ASP A 34 12.48 -18.92 -7.28
CA ASP A 34 11.89 -19.85 -6.29
C ASP A 34 12.42 -19.61 -4.87
N GLN A 35 13.71 -19.29 -4.73
CA GLN A 35 14.31 -18.96 -3.43
C GLN A 35 13.78 -17.63 -2.89
N ALA A 36 13.74 -16.59 -3.73
CA ALA A 36 13.18 -15.29 -3.36
C ALA A 36 11.71 -15.42 -2.94
N ARG A 37 10.94 -16.21 -3.69
CA ARG A 37 9.55 -16.51 -3.37
C ARG A 37 9.39 -17.22 -2.03
N SER A 38 10.20 -18.26 -1.78
CA SER A 38 10.16 -18.98 -0.51
C SER A 38 10.45 -18.06 0.67
N GLU A 39 11.42 -17.15 0.52
CA GLU A 39 11.76 -16.16 1.55
C GLU A 39 10.61 -15.17 1.79
N VAL A 40 9.97 -14.67 0.73
CA VAL A 40 8.83 -13.74 0.83
C VAL A 40 7.64 -14.40 1.53
N LEU A 41 7.35 -15.66 1.24
CA LEU A 41 6.27 -16.39 1.92
C LEU A 41 6.57 -16.60 3.41
N ASP A 42 7.81 -16.93 3.77
CA ASP A 42 8.23 -17.04 5.17
C ASP A 42 8.10 -15.70 5.90
N LEU A 43 8.54 -14.61 5.26
CA LEU A 43 8.41 -13.26 5.79
C LEU A 43 6.95 -12.83 5.97
N LEU A 44 6.04 -13.21 5.07
CA LEU A 44 4.60 -12.96 5.23
C LEU A 44 3.99 -13.80 6.37
N GLU A 45 4.42 -15.05 6.53
CA GLU A 45 3.88 -15.93 7.57
C GLU A 45 4.36 -15.52 8.97
N HIS A 46 5.66 -15.24 9.11
CA HIS A 46 6.30 -15.06 10.41
C HIS A 46 6.59 -13.59 10.75
N ASN A 47 6.50 -12.68 9.78
CA ASN A 47 6.85 -11.26 9.92
C ASN A 47 8.24 -11.05 10.55
N ASN A 48 9.18 -11.97 10.28
CA ASN A 48 10.50 -12.01 10.91
C ASN A 48 10.47 -11.93 12.45
N GLY A 49 9.45 -12.52 13.08
CA GLY A 49 9.27 -12.57 14.53
C GLY A 49 8.91 -11.23 15.18
N CYS A 50 8.54 -10.20 14.41
CA CYS A 50 8.12 -8.92 14.97
C CYS A 50 6.60 -8.70 14.87
N ALA A 51 6.05 -7.97 15.83
CA ALA A 51 4.64 -7.57 15.80
C ALA A 51 4.48 -6.23 15.06
N LEU A 52 3.37 -6.06 14.34
CA LEU A 52 3.01 -4.77 13.75
C LEU A 52 3.01 -3.67 14.84
N PRO A 53 3.52 -2.46 14.54
CA PRO A 53 3.80 -1.90 13.22
C PRO A 53 5.16 -2.29 12.59
N CYS A 54 5.97 -3.14 13.23
CA CYS A 54 7.14 -3.67 12.55
C CYS A 54 6.71 -4.58 11.38
N PHE A 55 7.33 -4.40 10.23
CA PHE A 55 7.09 -5.25 9.05
C PHE A 55 8.41 -5.83 8.55
N TRP A 56 8.55 -7.15 8.55
CA TRP A 56 9.76 -7.88 8.16
C TRP A 56 11.03 -7.46 8.93
N GLY A 57 10.87 -7.07 10.20
CA GLY A 57 11.97 -6.55 11.01
C GLY A 57 12.38 -5.11 10.65
N ILE A 58 11.50 -4.35 10.00
CA ILE A 58 11.65 -2.92 9.70
C ILE A 58 10.71 -2.15 10.63
N ILE A 59 11.27 -1.25 11.42
CA ILE A 59 10.55 -0.35 12.33
C ILE A 59 10.60 1.06 11.74
N PRO A 60 9.46 1.64 11.33
CA PRO A 60 9.41 3.00 10.84
C PRO A 60 9.96 4.01 11.86
N GLY A 61 10.85 4.89 11.41
CA GLY A 61 11.54 5.88 12.23
C GLY A 61 12.85 5.42 12.87
N GLU A 62 13.11 4.10 12.89
CA GLU A 62 14.31 3.53 13.53
C GLU A 62 15.22 2.81 12.54
N THR A 63 14.64 2.02 11.63
CA THR A 63 15.41 1.19 10.69
C THR A 63 15.94 2.04 9.54
N LYS A 64 17.23 1.89 9.24
CA LYS A 64 17.83 2.59 8.11
C LYS A 64 17.57 1.88 6.79
N TRP A 65 17.37 2.66 5.73
CA TRP A 65 17.26 2.15 4.37
C TRP A 65 18.55 1.47 3.93
N SER A 66 19.70 2.08 4.20
CA SER A 66 21.02 1.52 3.88
C SER A 66 21.27 0.12 4.49
N GLU A 67 20.66 -0.21 5.63
CA GLU A 67 20.78 -1.51 6.30
C GLU A 67 19.93 -2.61 5.65
N LYS A 68 18.78 -2.25 5.06
CA LYS A 68 17.79 -3.21 4.53
C LYS A 68 17.81 -3.33 3.03
N ARG A 69 18.27 -2.30 2.31
CA ARG A 69 18.17 -2.20 0.85
C ARG A 69 18.69 -3.43 0.12
N GLU A 70 19.90 -3.89 0.44
CA GLU A 70 20.51 -5.01 -0.31
C GLU A 70 19.74 -6.32 -0.11
N PHE A 71 19.24 -6.58 1.10
CA PHE A 71 18.39 -7.73 1.37
C PHE A 71 17.07 -7.66 0.60
N LEU A 72 16.37 -6.52 0.69
CA LEU A 72 15.08 -6.33 0.00
C LEU A 72 15.22 -6.42 -1.52
N ARG A 73 16.29 -5.85 -2.09
CA ARG A 73 16.60 -5.98 -3.53
C ARG A 73 16.91 -7.42 -3.93
N SER A 74 17.52 -8.21 -3.05
CA SER A 74 17.88 -9.61 -3.35
C SER A 74 16.68 -10.56 -3.47
N ILE A 75 15.55 -10.20 -2.85
CA ILE A 75 14.29 -10.99 -2.84
C ILE A 75 13.19 -10.36 -3.71
N SER A 76 13.37 -9.15 -4.23
CA SER A 76 12.40 -8.47 -5.11
C SER A 76 12.51 -8.93 -6.57
N SER A 77 11.38 -9.03 -7.26
CA SER A 77 11.31 -9.22 -8.72
C SER A 77 11.61 -7.94 -9.48
N GLN A 78 11.22 -6.79 -8.93
CA GLN A 78 11.42 -5.46 -9.50
C GLN A 78 11.68 -4.45 -8.39
N TYR A 79 12.48 -3.44 -8.72
CA TYR A 79 12.84 -2.34 -7.84
C TYR A 79 12.84 -1.04 -8.66
N SER A 80 12.12 -0.04 -8.18
CA SER A 80 12.19 1.33 -8.70
C SER A 80 12.27 2.31 -7.54
N ASN A 81 12.93 3.44 -7.76
CA ASN A 81 12.94 4.57 -6.85
C ASN A 81 12.59 5.84 -7.60
N ASP A 82 11.88 6.75 -6.94
CA ASP A 82 11.31 7.95 -7.57
C ASP A 82 12.35 9.02 -7.94
N SER A 83 13.65 8.75 -7.87
CA SER A 83 14.65 9.74 -8.25
C SER A 83 15.96 9.19 -8.80
N ASP A 84 16.45 9.91 -9.81
CA ASP A 84 17.85 9.99 -10.23
C ASP A 84 18.78 10.54 -9.12
N GLU A 85 18.26 10.84 -7.92
CA GLU A 85 18.98 11.33 -6.75
C GLU A 85 18.73 10.45 -5.52
N ILE A 86 19.45 9.33 -5.41
CA ILE A 86 19.65 8.60 -4.14
C ILE A 86 20.18 9.54 -3.01
N ASN A 87 20.55 10.78 -3.35
CA ASN A 87 21.00 11.85 -2.47
C ASN A 87 19.92 12.86 -2.04
N SER A 88 18.65 12.72 -2.47
CA SER A 88 17.59 13.58 -1.97
C SER A 88 17.35 13.32 -0.48
N GLU A 89 16.97 14.35 0.27
CA GLU A 89 16.65 14.21 1.70
C GLU A 89 15.45 13.27 1.92
N PHE A 90 14.56 13.19 0.91
CA PHE A 90 13.35 12.38 0.91
C PHE A 90 13.12 11.72 -0.46
N PHE A 91 12.84 10.41 -0.49
CA PHE A 91 12.48 9.68 -1.70
C PHE A 91 11.59 8.47 -1.38
N PHE A 92 10.93 7.93 -2.40
CA PHE A 92 10.20 6.66 -2.33
C PHE A 92 10.96 5.53 -3.01
N ALA A 93 10.85 4.33 -2.44
CA ALA A 93 11.32 3.09 -3.04
C ALA A 93 10.14 2.12 -3.19
N ASP A 94 9.90 1.68 -4.41
CA ASP A 94 8.93 0.66 -4.78
C ASP A 94 9.64 -0.67 -5.01
N LEU A 95 9.16 -1.72 -4.36
CA LEU A 95 9.61 -3.09 -4.58
C LEU A 95 8.41 -3.99 -4.87
N TYR A 96 8.64 -4.92 -5.78
CA TYR A 96 7.69 -5.95 -6.14
C TYR A 96 8.27 -7.30 -5.75
N PHE A 97 7.47 -8.18 -5.16
CA PHE A 97 7.92 -9.48 -4.67
C PHE A 97 7.05 -10.63 -5.21
N PRO A 98 7.68 -11.76 -5.57
CA PRO A 98 6.94 -12.93 -6.02
C PRO A 98 6.23 -13.60 -4.82
N ALA A 99 4.94 -13.34 -4.64
CA ALA A 99 4.17 -13.87 -3.50
C ALA A 99 2.99 -14.79 -3.90
N ASN A 100 2.50 -14.74 -5.15
CA ASN A 100 1.24 -15.39 -5.54
C ASN A 100 1.44 -16.64 -6.42
N ASP A 101 0.70 -17.73 -6.12
CA ASP A 101 0.48 -18.88 -7.04
C ASP A 101 -0.70 -18.64 -8.00
N ILE A 102 -1.59 -17.71 -7.64
CA ILE A 102 -2.89 -17.53 -8.29
C ILE A 102 -2.71 -16.58 -9.46
N GLN A 103 -3.32 -16.93 -10.59
CA GLN A 103 -3.41 -16.19 -11.86
C GLN A 103 -3.97 -14.76 -11.68
N GLY A 104 -3.17 -13.88 -11.10
CA GLY A 104 -3.33 -12.44 -11.09
C GLY A 104 -1.97 -11.82 -11.41
N PRO A 105 -1.89 -10.75 -12.21
CA PRO A 105 -0.62 -10.23 -12.72
C PRO A 105 0.19 -9.42 -11.69
N TRP A 106 -0.20 -9.42 -10.41
CA TRP A 106 0.32 -8.48 -9.43
C TRP A 106 1.20 -9.20 -8.40
N ASP A 107 2.48 -8.83 -8.42
CA ASP A 107 3.43 -9.10 -7.34
C ASP A 107 3.00 -8.34 -6.07
N LEU A 108 3.37 -8.85 -4.90
CA LEU A 108 3.26 -8.11 -3.64
C LEU A 108 4.01 -6.78 -3.81
N LYS A 109 3.34 -5.65 -3.59
CA LYS A 109 3.96 -4.32 -3.65
C LYS A 109 4.33 -3.85 -2.25
N LEU A 110 5.56 -3.38 -2.10
CA LEU A 110 6.04 -2.63 -0.95
C LEU A 110 6.51 -1.26 -1.42
N GLU A 111 5.89 -0.21 -0.90
CA GLU A 111 6.32 1.17 -1.12
C GLU A 111 6.83 1.73 0.20
N MET A 112 8.02 2.32 0.19
CA MET A 112 8.64 2.90 1.38
C MET A 112 8.98 4.36 1.15
N GLY A 113 8.57 5.23 2.08
CA GLY A 113 9.04 6.60 2.15
C GLY A 113 10.28 6.68 3.03
N ILE A 114 11.38 7.21 2.49
CA ILE A 114 12.67 7.31 3.17
C ILE A 114 13.01 8.78 3.40
N HIS A 115 13.42 9.14 4.62
CA HIS A 115 13.89 10.48 4.98
C HIS A 115 15.21 10.41 5.75
N LYS A 116 16.27 11.03 5.25
CA LYS A 116 17.62 11.01 5.86
C LYS A 116 18.08 9.58 6.20
N ASP A 117 17.93 8.67 5.25
CA ASP A 117 18.25 7.24 5.38
C ASP A 117 17.38 6.48 6.40
N LEU A 118 16.37 7.08 7.02
CA LEU A 118 15.39 6.37 7.86
C LEU A 118 14.15 6.01 7.06
N ILE A 119 13.69 4.77 7.16
CA ILE A 119 12.40 4.36 6.61
C ILE A 119 11.31 4.98 7.49
N ARG A 120 10.45 5.82 6.90
CA ARG A 120 9.41 6.59 7.61
C ARG A 120 8.01 6.04 7.39
N THR A 121 7.75 5.50 6.22
CA THR A 121 6.47 4.89 5.88
C THR A 121 6.69 3.57 5.17
N ILE A 122 5.74 2.65 5.35
CA ILE A 122 5.68 1.36 4.68
C ILE A 122 4.24 1.16 4.22
N SER A 123 4.03 1.01 2.92
CA SER A 123 2.75 0.65 2.33
C SER A 123 2.89 -0.73 1.68
N VAL A 124 2.04 -1.68 2.08
CA VAL A 124 2.06 -3.07 1.61
C VAL A 124 0.72 -3.36 0.93
N SER A 125 0.74 -3.86 -0.30
CA SER A 125 -0.47 -4.27 -1.02
C SER A 125 -0.25 -5.55 -1.84
N ASP A 126 -1.34 -6.12 -2.35
CA ASP A 126 -1.30 -7.24 -3.31
C ASP A 126 -0.82 -8.59 -2.74
N PHE A 127 -0.96 -8.80 -1.43
CA PHE A 127 -0.80 -10.11 -0.80
C PHE A 127 -2.13 -10.65 -0.26
N ASP A 128 -2.22 -11.98 -0.17
CA ASP A 128 -3.30 -12.65 0.53
C ASP A 128 -2.79 -13.89 1.27
N VAL A 129 -2.64 -13.78 2.59
CA VAL A 129 -2.16 -14.88 3.43
C VAL A 129 -3.08 -15.08 4.64
N PRO A 130 -3.32 -16.33 5.09
CA PRO A 130 -4.27 -16.60 6.17
C PRO A 130 -3.99 -15.86 7.49
N SER A 131 -2.72 -15.58 7.81
CA SER A 131 -2.30 -14.86 9.03
C SER A 131 -2.76 -13.40 9.07
N TYR A 132 -3.15 -12.82 7.93
CA TYR A 132 -3.63 -11.45 7.82
C TYR A 132 -5.12 -11.35 7.49
N ASN A 133 -5.87 -12.47 7.49
CA ASN A 133 -7.33 -12.38 7.40
C ASN A 133 -7.88 -11.55 8.58
N LEU A 134 -9.09 -11.00 8.45
CA LEU A 134 -9.64 -10.07 9.44
C LEU A 134 -9.60 -10.62 10.87
N ARG A 135 -9.96 -11.89 11.06
CA ARG A 135 -10.00 -12.51 12.39
C ARG A 135 -8.61 -12.60 13.00
N GLU A 136 -7.66 -13.20 12.29
CA GLU A 136 -6.30 -13.37 12.79
C GLU A 136 -5.61 -12.02 12.99
N PHE A 137 -5.92 -11.04 12.13
CA PHE A 137 -5.46 -9.67 12.28
C PHE A 137 -5.98 -9.02 13.57
N LEU A 138 -7.28 -9.12 13.87
CA LEU A 138 -7.88 -8.61 15.12
C LEU A 138 -7.36 -9.33 16.36
N LEU A 139 -7.15 -10.66 16.29
CA LEU A 139 -6.60 -11.43 17.41
C LEU A 139 -5.16 -11.03 17.72
N SER A 140 -4.35 -10.78 16.69
CA SER A 140 -2.94 -10.43 16.84
C SER A 140 -2.72 -8.95 17.18
N ASN A 141 -3.58 -8.06 16.69
CA ASN A 141 -3.40 -6.61 16.86
C ASN A 141 -4.26 -5.99 17.95
N GLY A 142 -5.27 -6.72 18.44
CA GLY A 142 -6.26 -6.21 19.38
C GLY A 142 -7.34 -5.39 18.69
N LYS A 143 -8.06 -4.61 19.49
CA LYS A 143 -9.15 -3.76 19.04
C LYS A 143 -8.59 -2.49 18.37
N PRO A 144 -9.07 -2.10 17.18
CA PRO A 144 -8.69 -0.81 16.58
C PRO A 144 -9.27 0.36 17.38
N ASP A 145 -8.69 1.55 17.22
CA ASP A 145 -9.21 2.77 17.86
C ASP A 145 -10.43 3.29 17.10
N GLU A 146 -10.38 3.22 15.77
CA GLU A 146 -11.48 3.63 14.90
C GLU A 146 -11.64 2.65 13.74
N ILE A 147 -12.87 2.54 13.24
CA ILE A 147 -13.19 1.77 12.04
C ILE A 147 -13.92 2.68 11.08
N TRP A 148 -13.43 2.74 9.85
CA TRP A 148 -13.96 3.58 8.79
C TRP A 148 -14.38 2.72 7.61
N VAL A 149 -15.48 3.11 6.99
CA VAL A 149 -16.08 2.41 5.85
C VAL A 149 -16.14 3.38 4.70
N PHE A 150 -15.73 2.92 3.52
CA PHE A 150 -15.92 3.61 2.27
C PHE A 150 -16.65 2.70 1.29
N THR A 151 -17.67 3.22 0.64
CA THR A 151 -18.34 2.58 -0.48
C THR A 151 -19.06 3.60 -1.34
N ASN A 152 -19.62 3.15 -2.46
CA ASN A 152 -20.36 3.98 -3.41
C ASN A 152 -21.81 3.50 -3.51
N SER A 153 -22.74 4.41 -3.79
CA SER A 153 -24.15 4.04 -4.03
C SER A 153 -24.39 3.37 -5.38
N GLN A 154 -23.39 3.32 -6.26
CA GLN A 154 -23.49 2.64 -7.56
C GLN A 154 -22.20 1.85 -7.84
N GLY A 155 -22.33 0.81 -8.66
CA GLY A 155 -21.16 0.06 -9.13
C GLY A 155 -20.35 0.84 -10.15
N PHE A 156 -19.19 0.31 -10.50
CA PHE A 156 -18.35 0.89 -11.54
C PHE A 156 -19.06 0.92 -12.91
N VAL A 157 -18.76 1.90 -13.76
CA VAL A 157 -19.38 2.06 -15.09
C VAL A 157 -19.31 0.76 -15.90
N ASP A 158 -18.15 0.10 -15.89
CA ASP A 158 -17.91 -1.13 -16.64
C ASP A 158 -18.34 -2.40 -15.88
N SER A 159 -18.73 -2.27 -14.62
CA SER A 159 -19.23 -3.38 -13.80
C SER A 159 -20.25 -2.87 -12.79
N PRO A 160 -21.49 -2.58 -13.23
CA PRO A 160 -22.50 -1.93 -12.38
C PRO A 160 -22.91 -2.76 -11.16
N SER A 161 -22.64 -4.07 -11.18
CA SER A 161 -22.86 -4.98 -10.05
C SER A 161 -21.70 -5.06 -9.07
N ARG A 162 -20.52 -4.48 -9.39
CA ARG A 162 -19.36 -4.43 -8.50
C ARG A 162 -19.28 -3.05 -7.87
N ILE A 163 -19.42 -2.99 -6.55
CA ILE A 163 -19.21 -1.78 -5.75
C ILE A 163 -17.91 -1.95 -4.96
N GLY A 164 -17.09 -0.91 -4.93
CA GLY A 164 -15.96 -0.85 -4.01
C GLY A 164 -16.46 -0.80 -2.57
N PHE A 165 -15.95 -1.68 -1.71
CA PHE A 165 -16.29 -1.70 -0.30
C PHE A 165 -15.01 -1.87 0.51
N LEU A 166 -14.61 -0.81 1.19
CA LEU A 166 -13.40 -0.76 1.98
C LEU A 166 -13.74 -0.60 3.45
N VAL A 167 -13.08 -1.40 4.28
CA VAL A 167 -13.13 -1.29 5.73
C VAL A 167 -11.71 -1.05 6.24
N SER A 168 -11.48 0.13 6.80
CA SER A 168 -10.19 0.54 7.34
C SER A 168 -10.19 0.45 8.85
N LEU A 169 -9.30 -0.37 9.39
CA LEU A 169 -9.03 -0.45 10.82
C LEU A 169 -7.88 0.50 11.14
N PHE A 170 -8.13 1.49 11.99
CA PHE A 170 -7.15 2.49 12.37
C PHE A 170 -6.63 2.24 13.78
N TYR A 171 -5.32 2.09 13.92
CA TYR A 171 -4.61 1.89 15.18
C TYR A 171 -3.71 3.10 15.42
N SER A 172 -4.27 4.15 16.03
CA SER A 172 -3.58 5.40 16.33
C SER A 172 -2.30 5.18 17.15
N GLN A 173 -2.35 4.30 18.16
CA GLN A 173 -1.20 4.04 19.03
C GLN A 173 -0.07 3.26 18.32
N LYS A 174 -0.40 2.58 17.22
CA LYS A 174 0.57 1.85 16.38
C LYS A 174 0.95 2.61 15.11
N GLN A 175 0.30 3.75 14.83
CA GLN A 175 0.45 4.51 13.58
C GLN A 175 0.31 3.61 12.35
N MET A 176 -0.86 2.95 12.26
CA MET A 176 -1.16 1.98 11.21
C MET A 176 -2.62 2.04 10.77
N ILE A 177 -2.83 1.90 9.45
CA ILE A 177 -4.13 1.58 8.84
C ILE A 177 -4.02 0.19 8.20
N ALA A 178 -4.98 -0.68 8.49
CA ALA A 178 -5.21 -1.90 7.74
C ALA A 178 -6.53 -1.78 6.95
N ALA A 179 -6.44 -1.68 5.63
CA ALA A 179 -7.59 -1.47 4.75
C ALA A 179 -7.97 -2.74 3.99
N PHE A 180 -9.14 -3.27 4.35
CA PHE A 180 -9.75 -4.44 3.74
C PHE A 180 -10.62 -3.98 2.56
N GLY A 181 -10.02 -3.87 1.37
CA GLY A 181 -10.66 -3.26 0.20
C GLY A 181 -11.01 -4.18 -0.97
N ARG A 182 -10.61 -5.45 -0.92
CA ARG A 182 -10.91 -6.43 -1.99
C ARG A 182 -12.19 -7.21 -1.74
N GLY A 183 -13.00 -6.77 -0.78
CA GLY A 183 -14.24 -7.41 -0.41
C GLY A 183 -15.26 -7.47 -1.54
N ARG A 184 -16.19 -8.43 -1.44
CA ARG A 184 -17.37 -8.46 -2.30
C ARG A 184 -18.42 -7.54 -1.67
N ALA A 185 -19.04 -6.69 -2.49
CA ALA A 185 -20.25 -5.99 -2.09
C ALA A 185 -21.39 -6.29 -3.07
N ASP A 186 -22.54 -6.64 -2.52
CA ASP A 186 -23.76 -6.87 -3.28
C ASP A 186 -24.77 -5.75 -2.98
N MET A 187 -25.38 -5.19 -4.03
CA MET A 187 -26.53 -4.31 -3.88
C MET A 187 -27.79 -5.12 -3.61
N LEU A 188 -28.38 -4.89 -2.44
CA LEU A 188 -29.75 -5.23 -2.11
C LEU A 188 -30.56 -3.94 -2.21
N SER A 189 -31.85 -3.98 -2.58
CA SER A 189 -32.70 -2.81 -2.89
C SER A 189 -32.23 -1.47 -2.27
N ASP A 190 -32.24 -1.41 -0.92
CA ASP A 190 -31.93 -0.21 -0.15
C ASP A 190 -30.62 -0.32 0.65
N TRP A 191 -29.90 -1.43 0.51
CA TRP A 191 -28.75 -1.79 1.34
C TRP A 191 -27.57 -2.29 0.50
N ILE A 192 -26.36 -1.88 0.87
CA ILE A 192 -25.13 -2.49 0.38
C ILE A 192 -24.69 -3.51 1.42
N ASN A 193 -24.54 -4.77 1.01
CA ASN A 193 -24.01 -5.83 1.86
C ASN A 193 -22.56 -6.08 1.48
N GLY A 194 -21.62 -5.61 2.31
CA GLY A 194 -20.18 -5.76 2.09
C GLY A 194 -19.58 -6.85 2.95
N CYS A 195 -18.70 -7.66 2.34
CA CYS A 195 -18.01 -8.78 2.96
C CYS A 195 -16.50 -8.63 2.83
N ILE A 196 -15.76 -8.87 3.90
CA ILE A 196 -14.29 -8.81 3.91
C ILE A 196 -13.75 -10.21 3.61
N GLN A 197 -13.02 -10.37 2.50
CA GLN A 197 -12.56 -11.67 2.00
C GLN A 197 -11.05 -11.87 2.08
N TYR A 198 -10.29 -10.81 1.83
CA TYR A 198 -8.85 -10.89 1.59
C TYR A 198 -8.07 -10.17 2.70
N SER A 199 -6.77 -10.42 2.71
CA SER A 199 -5.81 -9.68 3.53
C SER A 199 -5.88 -8.16 3.24
N PRO A 200 -5.57 -7.31 4.23
CA PRO A 200 -5.63 -5.87 4.07
C PRO A 200 -4.44 -5.36 3.25
N SER A 201 -4.58 -4.19 2.64
CA SER A 201 -3.42 -3.35 2.44
C SER A 201 -3.02 -2.71 3.77
N LEU A 202 -1.72 -2.60 4.03
CA LEU A 202 -1.18 -2.03 5.25
C LEU A 202 -0.50 -0.72 4.91
N ASN A 203 -0.84 0.33 5.65
CA ASN A 203 -0.10 1.58 5.66
C ASN A 203 0.41 1.80 7.08
N ILE A 204 1.72 1.93 7.23
CA ILE A 204 2.41 2.02 8.51
C ILE A 204 3.34 3.22 8.46
N TRP A 205 3.42 4.00 9.53
CA TRP A 205 4.31 5.15 9.60
C TRP A 205 4.94 5.34 10.97
N SER A 206 5.95 6.20 11.00
CA SER A 206 6.75 6.50 12.19
C SER A 206 5.95 7.19 13.31
N LEU A 207 6.24 6.83 14.56
CA LEU A 207 5.56 7.36 15.76
C LEU A 207 5.81 8.86 16.02
N ASP A 208 6.86 9.43 15.44
CA ASP A 208 7.20 10.85 15.56
C ASP A 208 6.32 11.77 14.69
N ASN A 209 5.46 11.20 13.85
CA ASN A 209 4.50 11.93 13.04
C ASN A 209 3.08 11.35 13.20
N PRO A 210 2.42 11.58 14.35
CA PRO A 210 1.12 11.01 14.61
C PRO A 210 0.07 11.60 13.68
N PHE A 211 -0.64 10.74 12.96
CA PHE A 211 -1.78 11.13 12.14
C PHE A 211 -3.08 10.78 12.84
N SER A 212 -4.11 11.61 12.65
CA SER A 212 -5.50 11.17 12.74
C SER A 212 -5.86 10.30 11.52
N PHE A 213 -6.99 9.58 11.57
CA PHE A 213 -7.42 8.79 10.41
C PHE A 213 -7.56 9.65 9.13
N PRO A 214 -8.24 10.82 9.14
CA PRO A 214 -8.32 11.64 7.93
C PRO A 214 -6.96 12.08 7.39
N GLU A 215 -6.01 12.44 8.25
CA GLU A 215 -4.66 12.83 7.80
C GLU A 215 -3.92 11.64 7.16
N ALA A 216 -3.97 10.46 7.79
CA ALA A 216 -3.35 9.26 7.26
C ALA A 216 -4.03 8.79 5.96
N ALA A 217 -5.35 8.74 5.92
CA ALA A 217 -6.10 8.38 4.73
C ALA A 217 -5.81 9.37 3.58
N ASN A 218 -5.59 10.65 3.90
CA ASN A 218 -5.27 11.65 2.88
C ASN A 218 -3.89 11.40 2.31
N PHE A 219 -2.93 11.14 3.19
CA PHE A 219 -1.56 10.86 2.82
C PHE A 219 -1.44 9.60 1.94
N PHE A 220 -2.12 8.51 2.30
CA PHE A 220 -1.98 7.22 1.60
C PHE A 220 -2.96 6.99 0.45
N TYR A 221 -4.13 7.64 0.46
CA TYR A 221 -5.16 7.44 -0.56
C TYR A 221 -5.48 8.69 -1.39
N GLY A 222 -4.98 9.87 -0.98
CA GLY A 222 -5.17 11.15 -1.66
C GLY A 222 -6.42 11.93 -1.23
N ASN A 223 -6.39 13.25 -1.47
CA ASN A 223 -7.39 14.23 -0.98
C ASN A 223 -8.82 13.94 -1.45
N ASN A 224 -9.00 13.36 -2.63
CA ASN A 224 -10.32 13.21 -3.25
C ASN A 224 -11.21 12.14 -2.59
N ILE A 225 -10.65 11.29 -1.71
CA ILE A 225 -11.40 10.17 -1.12
C ILE A 225 -12.07 10.57 0.21
N ILE A 226 -11.61 11.63 0.88
CA ILE A 226 -12.00 11.94 2.26
C ILE A 226 -13.16 12.90 2.38
N GLU A 227 -13.25 13.93 1.53
CA GLU A 227 -14.20 15.01 1.76
C GLU A 227 -15.67 14.52 1.76
N ASP A 228 -16.00 13.42 1.07
CA ASP A 228 -17.36 12.86 1.07
C ASP A 228 -17.46 11.31 1.17
N GLY A 229 -16.33 10.60 1.18
CA GLY A 229 -16.33 9.15 0.95
C GLY A 229 -16.32 8.27 2.19
N TRP A 230 -15.60 8.64 3.25
CA TRP A 230 -15.40 7.80 4.43
C TRP A 230 -16.38 8.12 5.54
N LYS A 231 -16.93 7.08 6.16
CA LYS A 231 -17.83 7.20 7.31
C LYS A 231 -17.36 6.31 8.45
N LYS A 232 -17.51 6.76 9.69
CA LYS A 232 -17.27 5.89 10.85
C LYS A 232 -18.21 4.69 10.80
N LEU A 233 -17.77 3.54 11.29
CA LEU A 233 -18.56 2.31 11.24
C LEU A 233 -19.97 2.46 11.84
N SER A 234 -20.09 3.16 12.97
CA SER A 234 -21.40 3.39 13.61
C SER A 234 -22.32 4.26 12.76
N GLU A 235 -21.80 5.25 12.06
CA GLU A 235 -22.58 6.02 11.09
C GLU A 235 -22.96 5.15 9.89
N ALA A 236 -21.98 4.45 9.31
CA ALA A 236 -22.14 3.57 8.15
C ALA A 236 -23.20 2.48 8.37
N THR A 237 -23.33 1.99 9.59
CA THR A 237 -24.25 0.91 9.95
C THR A 237 -25.48 1.40 10.75
N GLN A 238 -25.72 2.72 10.80
CA GLN A 238 -26.82 3.33 11.56
C GLN A 238 -26.89 2.90 13.03
N GLY A 239 -25.72 2.68 13.64
CA GLY A 239 -25.55 2.28 15.04
C GLY A 239 -25.63 0.78 15.29
N GLU A 240 -25.81 -0.06 14.27
CA GLU A 240 -25.82 -1.51 14.44
C GLU A 240 -24.46 -2.05 14.87
N LEU A 241 -23.36 -1.51 14.32
CA LEU A 241 -22.00 -1.85 14.69
C LEU A 241 -21.22 -0.63 15.17
N ASP A 242 -20.61 -0.76 16.34
CA ASP A 242 -19.50 0.09 16.78
C ASP A 242 -18.21 -0.73 16.81
N VAL A 243 -17.12 -0.10 17.27
CA VAL A 243 -15.80 -0.74 17.32
C VAL A 243 -15.79 -1.97 18.23
N ASP A 244 -16.44 -1.88 19.39
CA ASP A 244 -16.48 -2.97 20.37
C ASP A 244 -17.23 -4.18 19.82
N ARG A 245 -18.45 -3.95 19.30
CA ARG A 245 -19.26 -5.01 18.72
C ARG A 245 -18.62 -5.60 17.47
N PHE A 246 -17.98 -4.78 16.63
CA PHE A 246 -17.22 -5.26 15.48
C PHE A 246 -16.10 -6.20 15.93
N TYR A 247 -15.29 -5.78 16.90
CA TYR A 247 -14.19 -6.59 17.41
C TYR A 247 -14.68 -7.91 18.02
N GLU A 248 -15.69 -7.87 18.89
CA GLU A 248 -16.24 -9.06 19.53
C GLU A 248 -16.86 -10.05 18.53
N THR A 249 -17.49 -9.53 17.47
CA THR A 249 -18.14 -10.34 16.44
C THR A 249 -17.10 -10.99 15.55
N PHE A 250 -16.20 -10.20 14.96
CA PHE A 250 -15.31 -10.66 13.89
C PHE A 250 -14.00 -11.29 14.38
N SER A 251 -13.62 -11.12 15.65
CA SER A 251 -12.52 -11.91 16.25
C SER A 251 -12.94 -13.35 16.59
N LYS A 252 -14.25 -13.62 16.74
CA LYS A 252 -14.79 -14.94 17.13
C LYS A 252 -15.38 -15.73 15.96
N GLN A 253 -15.76 -15.06 14.87
CA GLN A 253 -16.38 -15.71 13.72
C GLN A 253 -15.36 -16.43 12.83
N ASN A 254 -15.65 -17.68 12.46
CA ASN A 254 -14.90 -18.42 11.44
C ASN A 254 -15.54 -18.36 10.04
N THR A 255 -16.55 -17.50 9.88
CA THR A 255 -17.26 -17.29 8.62
C THR A 255 -16.83 -15.99 7.97
N GLU A 256 -17.12 -15.85 6.69
CA GLU A 256 -16.89 -14.60 5.95
C GLU A 256 -17.56 -13.42 6.67
N PRO A 257 -16.79 -12.42 7.14
CA PRO A 257 -17.31 -11.28 7.87
C PRO A 257 -18.05 -10.30 6.95
N CYS A 258 -19.37 -10.22 7.09
CA CYS A 258 -20.21 -9.32 6.31
C CYS A 258 -21.05 -8.40 7.19
N PHE A 259 -21.33 -7.19 6.72
CA PHE A 259 -22.30 -6.28 7.32
C PHE A 259 -22.96 -5.38 6.26
N ARG A 260 -24.03 -4.69 6.67
CA ARG A 260 -24.84 -3.88 5.77
C ARG A 260 -24.71 -2.40 6.06
N THR A 261 -24.84 -1.60 5.01
CA THR A 261 -24.93 -0.14 5.09
C THR A 261 -26.04 0.37 4.16
N PRO A 262 -26.82 1.39 4.55
CA PRO A 262 -27.88 1.92 3.68
C PRO A 262 -27.29 2.53 2.41
N LYS A 263 -27.88 2.22 1.26
CA LYS A 263 -27.44 2.77 -0.03
C LYS A 263 -27.56 4.30 -0.07
N SER A 264 -28.59 4.85 0.59
CA SER A 264 -28.87 6.30 0.64
C SER A 264 -27.82 7.11 1.40
N LEU A 265 -26.94 6.45 2.16
CA LEU A 265 -25.89 7.12 2.91
C LEU A 265 -24.71 7.54 2.03
N TRP A 266 -24.57 6.93 0.85
CA TRP A 266 -23.38 7.07 0.00
C TRP A 266 -23.67 7.88 -1.24
N SER A 267 -22.71 8.70 -1.65
CA SER A 267 -22.77 9.43 -2.92
C SER A 267 -22.67 8.46 -4.10
N SER A 268 -23.12 8.90 -5.27
CA SER A 268 -22.82 8.19 -6.52
C SER A 268 -21.35 8.45 -6.90
N PRO A 269 -20.66 7.47 -7.50
CA PRO A 269 -19.25 7.59 -7.87
C PRO A 269 -19.02 8.70 -8.91
#